data_AF-A0A954BF58-F1
#
_entry.id   AF-A0A954BF58-F1
#
_cell.length_a   1.000
_cell.length_b   1.000
_cell.length_c   1.000
_cell.angle_alpha   90.00
_cell.angle_beta   90.00
_cell.angle_gamma   90.00
#
_symmetry.space_group_name_H-M   'P 1'
#
loop_
_entity.id
_entity.type
_entity.pdbx_description
1 polymer ?
#
loop_
_entity_poly.entity_id
_entity_poly.type
_entity_poly.pdbx_seq_one_letter_code
_entity_poly.pdbx_strand_id
1 'polypeptide(L)'
;MKTQISLLALGAACLATAACSTGGGGARTPDEFRVVTKAPLTVPPDYSLRPPEPGGSVPAEVEAARSENASAFGTSVGADASASEKALVAAAGANAVSPLVRVEVDYDETKAIRKSKTVADRILFWRKDNAEDAASAASDNATGSEEVTIERSSTSKPSLKLPGT
;
A
#
# COMPACT_ATOMS: atom_id res chain seq x y z
N MET A 1 -57.01 -35.46 -27.50
CA MET A 1 -56.73 -34.01 -27.33
C MET A 1 -55.60 -33.72 -26.34
N LYS A 2 -55.47 -34.42 -25.20
CA LYS A 2 -54.38 -34.19 -24.23
C LYS A 2 -52.96 -34.48 -24.73
N THR A 3 -52.78 -35.49 -25.58
CA THR A 3 -51.47 -35.82 -26.18
C THR A 3 -50.98 -34.80 -27.20
N GLN A 4 -51.90 -34.16 -27.91
CA GLN A 4 -51.61 -33.11 -28.91
C GLN A 4 -51.14 -31.81 -28.23
N ILE A 5 -51.72 -31.49 -27.06
CA ILE A 5 -51.34 -30.32 -26.24
C ILE A 5 -49.94 -30.51 -25.65
N SER A 6 -49.59 -31.72 -25.19
CA SER A 6 -48.23 -32.01 -24.70
C SER A 6 -47.17 -31.90 -25.79
N LEU A 7 -47.47 -32.34 -27.02
CA LEU A 7 -46.50 -32.25 -28.13
C LEU A 7 -46.26 -30.78 -28.54
N LEU A 8 -47.31 -29.96 -28.56
CA LEU A 8 -47.22 -28.54 -28.91
C LEU A 8 -46.46 -27.74 -27.85
N ALA A 9 -46.66 -28.08 -26.57
CA ALA A 9 -45.92 -27.47 -25.45
C ALA A 9 -44.42 -27.80 -25.50
N LEU A 10 -44.06 -29.03 -25.86
CA LEU A 10 -42.66 -29.44 -25.98
C LEU A 10 -41.96 -28.79 -27.18
N GLY A 11 -42.66 -28.67 -28.31
CA GLY A 11 -42.16 -27.96 -29.50
C GLY A 11 -41.88 -26.47 -29.24
N ALA A 12 -42.79 -25.79 -28.53
CA ALA A 12 -42.60 -24.40 -28.14
C ALA A 12 -41.40 -24.20 -27.19
N ALA A 13 -41.18 -25.13 -26.27
CA ALA A 13 -40.03 -25.09 -25.36
C ALA A 13 -38.69 -25.26 -26.10
N CYS A 14 -38.63 -26.12 -27.11
CA CYS A 14 -37.41 -26.31 -27.91
C CYS A 14 -37.09 -25.11 -28.82
N LEU A 15 -38.12 -24.40 -29.32
CA LEU A 15 -37.92 -23.19 -30.13
C LEU A 15 -37.49 -21.98 -29.27
N ALA A 16 -37.95 -21.91 -28.01
CA ALA A 16 -37.55 -20.85 -27.08
C ALA A 16 -36.07 -20.93 -26.66
N THR A 17 -35.47 -22.12 -26.63
CA THR A 17 -34.07 -22.29 -26.22
C THR A 17 -33.07 -22.11 -27.36
N ALA A 18 -33.49 -22.30 -28.62
CA ALA A 18 -32.64 -22.10 -29.80
C ALA A 18 -32.36 -20.62 -30.13
N ALA A 19 -33.13 -19.68 -29.56
CA ALA A 19 -32.97 -18.25 -29.77
C ALA A 19 -31.80 -17.62 -28.99
N CYS A 20 -31.27 -18.30 -27.97
CA CYS A 20 -30.17 -17.77 -27.13
C CYS A 20 -28.76 -18.08 -27.66
N SER A 21 -28.60 -18.82 -28.75
CA SER A 21 -27.28 -19.21 -29.27
C SER A 21 -26.85 -18.50 -30.56
N THR A 22 -27.70 -17.64 -31.15
CA THR A 22 -27.41 -16.94 -32.41
C THR A 22 -27.46 -15.41 -32.31
N GLY A 23 -27.66 -14.87 -31.11
CA GLY A 23 -27.56 -13.44 -30.83
C GLY A 23 -26.10 -12.97 -30.85
N GLY A 24 -25.63 -12.63 -32.05
CA GLY A 24 -24.30 -12.09 -32.30
C GLY A 24 -23.96 -10.92 -31.39
N GLY A 25 -23.12 -11.21 -30.40
CA GLY A 25 -22.35 -10.23 -29.65
C GLY A 25 -20.93 -10.76 -29.62
N GLY A 26 -20.14 -10.42 -30.64
CA GLY A 26 -18.71 -10.72 -30.66
C GLY A 26 -18.10 -10.33 -29.32
N ALA A 27 -17.23 -11.19 -28.81
CA ALA A 27 -16.59 -11.04 -27.51
C ALA A 27 -16.25 -9.56 -27.27
N ARG A 28 -17.00 -8.91 -26.39
CA ARG A 28 -16.72 -7.54 -25.98
C ARG A 28 -15.60 -7.61 -24.95
N THR A 29 -14.43 -8.03 -25.43
CA THR A 29 -13.21 -8.02 -24.64
C THR A 29 -12.95 -6.56 -24.26
N PRO A 30 -12.78 -6.25 -22.97
CA PRO A 30 -12.51 -4.88 -22.54
C PRO A 30 -11.25 -4.35 -23.25
N ASP A 31 -11.36 -3.16 -23.83
CA ASP A 31 -10.24 -2.49 -24.49
C ASP A 31 -9.17 -2.13 -23.46
N GLU A 32 -8.05 -2.85 -23.51
CA GLU A 32 -6.89 -2.72 -22.62
C GLU A 32 -6.09 -1.42 -22.83
N PHE A 33 -6.35 -0.70 -23.92
CA PHE A 33 -5.74 0.61 -24.21
C PHE A 33 -6.67 1.77 -23.89
N ARG A 34 -7.88 1.50 -23.39
CA ARG A 34 -8.82 2.55 -23.03
C ARG A 34 -8.40 3.24 -21.74
N VAL A 35 -7.84 4.44 -21.88
CA VAL A 35 -7.51 5.30 -20.73
C VAL A 35 -8.79 5.94 -20.20
N VAL A 36 -9.15 5.60 -18.95
CA VAL A 36 -10.23 6.27 -18.20
C VAL A 36 -9.60 7.30 -17.27
N THR A 37 -10.08 8.54 -17.33
CA THR A 37 -9.67 9.58 -16.39
C THR A 37 -10.32 9.33 -15.03
N LYS A 38 -9.50 9.21 -13.99
CA LYS A 38 -9.99 9.12 -12.61
C LYS A 38 -10.33 10.53 -12.13
N ALA A 39 -11.37 10.65 -11.30
CA ALA A 39 -11.69 11.93 -10.65
C ALA A 39 -10.46 12.45 -9.86
N PRO A 40 -10.23 13.77 -9.84
CA PRO A 40 -9.13 14.36 -9.09
C PRO A 40 -9.26 14.00 -7.60
N LEU A 41 -8.14 13.64 -6.97
CA LEU A 41 -8.09 13.34 -5.54
C LEU A 41 -8.09 14.66 -4.76
N THR A 42 -9.18 14.97 -4.08
CA THR A 42 -9.27 16.10 -3.14
C THR A 42 -8.80 15.64 -1.78
N VAL A 43 -7.87 16.38 -1.17
CA VAL A 43 -7.45 16.14 0.22
C VAL A 43 -8.60 16.55 1.14
N PRO A 44 -9.11 15.65 2.01
CA PRO A 44 -10.14 16.00 2.98
C PRO A 44 -9.66 17.11 3.93
N PRO A 45 -10.56 17.98 4.42
CA PRO A 45 -10.20 19.13 5.26
C PRO A 45 -9.48 18.75 6.56
N ASP A 46 -9.64 17.52 7.03
CA ASP A 46 -9.07 17.02 8.30
C ASP A 46 -7.68 16.37 8.17
N TYR A 47 -6.94 16.54 7.06
CA TYR A 47 -5.60 15.94 6.93
C TYR A 47 -4.52 16.63 7.82
N SER A 48 -4.87 17.74 8.46
CA SER A 48 -3.97 18.53 9.31
C SER A 48 -4.12 18.25 10.81
N LEU A 49 -4.80 17.17 11.19
CA LEU A 49 -4.91 16.80 12.59
C LEU A 49 -3.53 16.45 13.17
N ARG A 50 -3.16 17.17 14.23
CA ARG A 50 -2.01 16.83 15.06
C ARG A 50 -2.20 15.37 15.53
N PRO A 51 -1.18 14.51 15.43
CA PRO A 51 -1.24 13.18 16.03
C PRO A 51 -1.67 13.28 17.49
N PRO A 52 -2.59 12.42 17.96
CA PRO A 52 -3.05 12.47 19.35
C PRO A 52 -1.87 12.35 20.30
N GLU A 53 -1.92 13.09 21.41
CA GLU A 53 -0.85 13.03 22.41
C GLU A 53 -0.68 11.58 22.91
N PRO A 54 0.57 11.11 23.12
CA PRO A 54 0.80 9.77 23.67
C PRO A 54 0.04 9.58 24.99
N GLY A 55 -0.88 8.61 25.04
CA GLY A 55 -1.73 8.33 26.20
C GLY A 55 -3.11 9.02 26.20
N GLY A 56 -3.43 9.83 25.18
CA GLY A 56 -4.78 10.35 24.97
C GLY A 56 -5.78 9.27 24.52
N SER A 57 -7.08 9.61 24.53
CA SER A 57 -8.12 8.72 24.00
C SER A 57 -7.89 8.47 22.52
N VAL A 58 -7.71 7.20 22.15
CA VAL A 58 -7.59 6.79 20.75
C VAL A 58 -8.91 7.06 20.01
N PRO A 59 -8.88 7.40 18.71
CA PRO A 59 -10.09 7.52 17.90
C PRO A 59 -10.91 6.22 17.92
N ALA A 60 -12.23 6.34 17.91
CA ALA A 60 -13.13 5.19 17.95
C ALA A 60 -12.92 4.24 16.75
N GLU A 61 -12.47 4.75 15.60
CA GLU A 61 -12.14 3.90 14.45
C GLU A 61 -10.95 2.99 14.72
N VAL A 62 -9.96 3.44 15.49
CA VAL A 62 -8.77 2.66 15.85
C VAL A 62 -9.13 1.57 16.86
N GLU A 63 -10.01 1.88 17.82
CA GLU A 63 -10.49 0.91 18.80
C GLU A 63 -11.35 -0.19 18.14
N ALA A 64 -12.24 0.18 17.22
CA ALA A 64 -13.01 -0.78 16.43
C ALA A 64 -12.09 -1.69 15.59
N ALA A 65 -11.09 -1.13 14.90
CA ALA A 65 -10.11 -1.90 14.15
C ALA A 65 -9.29 -2.84 15.05
N ARG A 66 -8.96 -2.44 16.28
CA ARG A 66 -8.24 -3.29 17.24
C ARG A 66 -9.10 -4.48 17.71
N SER A 67 -10.38 -4.24 17.99
CA SER A 67 -11.35 -5.26 18.37
C SER A 67 -11.60 -6.26 17.23
N GLU A 68 -11.74 -5.78 15.99
CA GLU A 68 -11.91 -6.62 14.81
C GLU A 68 -10.66 -7.48 14.53
N ASN A 69 -9.46 -6.91 14.65
CA ASN A 69 -8.22 -7.67 14.49
C ASN A 69 -8.03 -8.73 15.60
N ALA A 70 -8.41 -8.40 16.84
CA ALA A 70 -8.40 -9.35 17.95
C ALA A 70 -9.39 -10.52 17.72
N SER A 71 -10.53 -10.24 17.08
CA SER A 71 -11.52 -11.25 16.68
C SER A 71 -11.05 -12.08 15.48
N ALA A 72 -10.51 -11.44 14.44
CA ALA A 72 -10.08 -12.07 13.20
C ALA A 72 -8.83 -12.94 13.35
N PHE A 73 -7.85 -12.48 14.13
CA PHE A 73 -6.61 -13.22 14.38
C PHE A 73 -6.61 -14.00 15.70
N GLY A 74 -7.66 -13.83 16.51
CA GLY A 74 -7.88 -14.56 17.76
C GLY A 74 -6.88 -14.19 18.85
N THR A 75 -7.32 -13.44 19.86
CA THR A 75 -6.58 -13.31 21.13
C THR A 75 -6.69 -14.56 22.01
N SER A 76 -7.45 -15.57 21.59
CA SER A 76 -7.85 -16.74 22.38
C SER A 76 -7.13 -18.02 21.99
N VAL A 77 -5.96 -17.96 21.34
CA VAL A 77 -5.14 -19.16 21.08
C VAL A 77 -4.84 -19.85 22.42
N GLY A 78 -5.44 -21.02 22.64
CA GLY A 78 -5.31 -21.80 23.87
C GLY A 78 -6.30 -21.47 25.00
N ALA A 79 -7.33 -20.65 24.75
CA ALA A 79 -8.38 -20.37 25.75
C ALA A 79 -9.09 -21.64 26.23
N ASP A 80 -9.42 -22.53 25.29
CA ASP A 80 -10.07 -23.82 25.55
C ASP A 80 -9.08 -24.99 25.73
N ALA A 81 -7.78 -24.72 25.87
CA ALA A 81 -6.78 -25.78 26.01
C ALA A 81 -6.98 -26.59 27.30
N SER A 82 -6.89 -27.92 27.17
CA SER A 82 -6.99 -28.86 28.29
C SER A 82 -5.82 -28.68 29.27
N ALA A 83 -5.99 -29.18 30.50
CA ALA A 83 -4.94 -29.10 31.53
C ALA A 83 -3.64 -29.77 31.09
N SER A 84 -3.71 -30.87 30.34
CA SER A 84 -2.55 -31.59 29.79
C SER A 84 -1.82 -30.80 28.70
N GLU A 85 -2.56 -30.09 27.83
CA GLU A 85 -1.95 -29.25 26.80
C GLU A 85 -1.23 -28.06 27.43
N LYS A 86 -1.84 -27.42 28.43
CA LYS A 86 -1.19 -26.34 29.20
C LYS A 86 0.08 -26.82 29.90
N ALA A 87 0.06 -28.02 30.48
CA ALA A 87 1.23 -28.61 31.13
C ALA A 87 2.35 -28.93 30.12
N LEU A 88 2.01 -29.43 28.93
CA LEU A 88 2.97 -29.70 27.86
C LEU A 88 3.61 -28.41 27.33
N VAL A 89 2.81 -27.37 27.08
CA VAL A 89 3.27 -26.04 26.63
C VAL A 89 4.18 -25.38 27.67
N ALA A 90 3.82 -25.51 28.96
CA ALA A 90 4.65 -25.03 30.06
C ALA A 90 5.99 -25.80 30.15
N ALA A 91 5.96 -27.12 30.02
CA ALA A 91 7.17 -27.95 29.99
C ALA A 91 8.06 -27.68 28.77
N ALA A 92 7.46 -27.34 27.64
CA ALA A 92 8.15 -26.93 26.42
C ALA A 92 8.71 -25.49 26.48
N GLY A 93 8.44 -24.73 27.54
CA GLY A 93 8.89 -23.34 27.67
C GLY A 93 8.19 -22.36 26.71
N ALA A 94 7.13 -22.79 26.02
CA ALA A 94 6.45 -22.01 25.00
C ALA A 94 5.58 -20.87 25.56
N ASN A 95 5.42 -20.78 26.89
CA ASN A 95 4.76 -19.67 27.58
C ASN A 95 5.65 -18.41 27.75
N ALA A 96 6.93 -18.48 27.36
CA ALA A 96 7.91 -17.40 27.61
C ALA A 96 8.00 -16.35 26.48
N VAL A 97 7.02 -16.31 25.57
CA VAL A 97 7.05 -15.33 24.47
C VAL A 97 6.47 -14.00 24.94
N SER A 98 7.27 -12.94 24.87
CA SER A 98 6.79 -11.58 25.13
C SER A 98 5.67 -11.22 24.15
N PRO A 99 4.52 -10.72 24.61
CA PRO A 99 3.46 -10.22 23.71
C PRO A 99 3.94 -9.12 22.76
N LEU A 100 5.05 -8.46 23.11
CA LEU A 100 5.65 -7.38 22.34
C LEU A 100 6.70 -7.87 21.33
N VAL A 101 6.99 -9.17 21.23
CA VAL A 101 8.05 -9.70 20.35
C VAL A 101 7.89 -9.25 18.90
N ARG A 102 6.65 -9.14 18.39
CA ARG A 102 6.43 -8.66 17.01
C ARG A 102 6.81 -7.19 16.85
N VAL A 103 6.50 -6.36 17.85
CA VAL A 103 6.89 -4.94 17.85
C VAL A 103 8.40 -4.80 17.98
N GLU A 104 9.04 -5.63 18.81
CA GLU A 104 10.50 -5.65 18.95
C GLU A 104 11.18 -6.10 17.65
N VAL A 105 10.69 -7.16 17.01
CA VAL A 105 11.18 -7.62 15.71
C VAL A 105 10.94 -6.57 14.64
N ASP A 106 9.76 -5.93 14.61
CA ASP A 106 9.49 -4.85 13.66
C ASP A 106 10.43 -3.67 13.89
N TYR A 107 10.77 -3.35 15.14
CA TYR A 107 11.75 -2.32 15.48
C TYR A 107 13.17 -2.71 15.04
N ASP A 108 13.56 -3.95 15.27
CA ASP A 108 14.86 -4.52 14.91
C ASP A 108 15.04 -4.72 13.40
N GLU A 109 13.98 -5.07 12.66
CA GLU A 109 13.96 -5.23 11.20
C GLU A 109 13.89 -3.86 10.52
N THR A 110 13.11 -2.93 11.09
CA THR A 110 13.01 -1.54 10.62
C THR A 110 14.22 -0.72 11.11
N LYS A 111 15.45 -1.22 10.94
CA LYS A 111 16.71 -0.43 11.02
C LYS A 111 16.79 0.67 9.94
N ALA A 112 15.67 1.31 9.60
CA ALA A 112 15.63 2.70 9.20
C ALA A 112 16.20 3.53 10.36
N ILE A 113 17.52 3.49 10.48
CA ILE A 113 18.32 4.41 11.27
C ILE A 113 17.84 5.79 10.86
N ARG A 114 17.05 6.45 11.70
CA ARG A 114 16.96 7.91 11.65
C ARG A 114 18.35 8.41 11.99
N LYS A 115 19.23 8.47 10.98
CA LYS A 115 20.54 9.07 11.10
C LYS A 115 20.26 10.49 11.57
N SER A 116 20.85 10.87 12.70
CA SER A 116 20.87 12.28 13.05
C SER A 116 21.47 13.04 11.87
N LYS A 117 20.85 14.17 11.48
CA LYS A 117 21.37 15.02 10.41
C LYS A 117 22.86 15.26 10.69
N THR A 118 23.71 14.91 9.74
CA THR A 118 25.15 15.13 9.87
C THR A 118 25.41 16.63 10.04
N VAL A 119 26.57 16.99 10.58
CA VAL A 119 26.92 18.41 10.74
C VAL A 119 26.87 19.14 9.40
N ALA A 120 27.31 18.49 8.32
CA ALA A 120 27.22 19.03 6.96
C ALA A 120 25.77 19.26 6.51
N ASP A 121 24.87 18.30 6.75
CA ASP A 121 23.45 18.41 6.41
C ASP A 121 22.77 19.56 7.17
N ARG A 122 23.14 19.75 8.44
CA ARG A 122 22.63 20.86 9.26
C ARG A 122 23.08 22.22 8.74
N ILE A 123 24.30 22.34 8.20
CA ILE A 123 24.83 23.58 7.65
C ILE A 123 24.22 23.85 6.27
N LEU A 124 24.20 22.84 5.39
CA LEU A 124 23.71 22.98 4.02
C LEU A 124 22.20 23.29 3.98
N PHE A 125 21.42 22.67 4.88
CA PHE A 125 19.97 22.81 4.93
C PHE A 125 19.46 23.59 6.14
N TRP A 126 20.28 24.49 6.71
CA TRP A 126 19.97 25.24 7.94
C TRP A 126 18.70 26.11 7.85
N ARG A 127 18.26 26.46 6.64
CA ARG A 127 17.08 27.29 6.34
C ARG A 127 15.91 26.55 5.69
N LYS A 128 16.01 25.22 5.55
CA LYS A 128 15.03 24.41 4.80
C LYS A 128 13.60 24.51 5.34
N ASP A 129 13.44 24.68 6.65
CA ASP A 129 12.13 24.67 7.30
C ASP A 129 11.45 26.07 7.30
N ASN A 130 12.14 27.12 6.83
CA ASN A 130 11.57 28.45 6.66
C ASN A 130 10.90 28.56 5.27
N ALA A 131 9.60 28.83 5.25
CA ALA A 131 8.82 28.87 3.99
C ALA A 131 9.30 29.93 2.99
N GLU A 132 9.71 31.11 3.47
CA GLU A 132 10.22 32.21 2.64
C GLU A 132 11.58 31.86 2.00
N ASP A 133 12.40 31.10 2.72
CA ASP A 133 13.72 30.67 2.27
C ASP A 133 13.64 29.53 1.26
N ALA A 134 12.68 28.62 1.45
CA ALA A 134 12.39 27.54 0.50
C ALA A 134 11.90 28.07 -0.85
N ALA A 135 11.05 29.11 -0.84
CA ALA A 135 10.60 29.78 -2.06
C ALA A 135 11.75 30.50 -2.78
N SER A 136 12.64 31.15 -2.02
CA SER A 136 13.82 31.85 -2.57
C SER A 136 14.86 30.88 -3.14
N ALA A 137 15.10 29.75 -2.49
CA ALA A 137 16.00 28.71 -2.98
C ALA A 137 15.49 28.04 -4.27
N ALA A 138 14.18 27.96 -4.47
CA ALA A 138 13.59 27.45 -5.71
C ALA A 138 13.82 28.39 -6.91
N SER A 139 13.96 29.70 -6.66
CA SER A 139 14.32 30.68 -7.69
C SER A 139 15.82 30.83 -7.90
N ASP A 140 16.64 30.49 -6.89
CA ASP A 140 18.11 30.51 -6.95
C ASP A 140 18.67 29.21 -7.53
N ASN A 141 18.20 28.85 -8.73
CA ASN A 141 18.76 27.74 -9.49
C ASN A 141 19.96 28.25 -10.30
N ALA A 142 21.12 27.59 -10.14
CA ALA A 142 22.36 27.91 -10.86
C ALA A 142 22.21 27.91 -12.40
N THR A 143 21.13 27.35 -12.92
CA THR A 143 20.82 27.29 -14.35
C THR A 143 19.93 28.41 -14.89
N GLY A 144 19.59 29.42 -14.07
CA GLY A 144 18.93 30.63 -14.57
C GLY A 144 17.60 30.39 -15.32
N SER A 145 16.80 29.42 -14.88
CA SER A 145 15.51 29.01 -15.49
C SER A 145 15.54 28.53 -16.94
N GLU A 146 16.71 28.33 -17.54
CA GLU A 146 16.82 27.74 -18.88
C GLU A 146 16.73 26.21 -18.84
N GLU A 147 16.27 25.62 -19.94
CA GLU A 147 16.14 24.17 -20.11
C GLU A 147 17.54 23.52 -20.22
N VAL A 148 17.92 22.73 -19.21
CA VAL A 148 19.20 22.00 -19.20
C VAL A 148 19.15 20.84 -20.19
N THR A 149 19.68 21.04 -21.39
CA THR A 149 19.96 19.93 -22.30
C THR A 149 21.28 19.27 -21.91
N ILE A 150 21.22 18.11 -21.26
CA ILE A 150 22.40 17.29 -21.01
C ILE A 150 22.75 16.54 -22.30
N GLU A 151 23.56 17.14 -23.15
CA GLU A 151 24.15 16.42 -24.27
C GLU A 151 25.24 15.46 -23.76
N ARG A 152 24.95 14.16 -23.84
CA ARG A 152 25.96 13.13 -23.61
C ARG A 152 26.84 13.08 -24.86
N SER A 153 27.98 13.78 -24.85
CA SER A 153 28.93 13.75 -25.96
C SER A 153 29.34 12.30 -26.27
N SER A 154 28.93 11.80 -27.44
CA SER A 154 29.25 10.44 -27.92
C SER A 154 30.69 10.30 -28.42
N THR A 155 31.47 11.38 -28.44
CA THR A 155 32.89 11.32 -28.74
C THR A 155 33.66 10.95 -27.47
N SER A 156 33.91 9.65 -27.33
CA SER A 156 34.93 9.07 -26.45
C SER A 156 36.25 9.84 -26.56
N LYS A 157 36.46 10.83 -25.69
CA LYS A 157 37.79 11.37 -25.41
C LYS A 157 38.39 10.45 -24.33
N PRO A 158 39.50 9.74 -24.60
CA PRO A 158 40.05 8.82 -23.63
C PRO A 158 40.44 9.59 -22.37
N SER A 159 39.97 9.10 -21.22
CA SER A 159 40.30 9.65 -19.92
C SER A 159 41.81 9.68 -19.73
N LEU A 160 42.37 10.88 -19.58
CA LEU A 160 43.77 11.06 -19.23
C LEU A 160 43.95 10.57 -17.79
N LYS A 161 44.46 9.34 -17.62
CA LYS A 161 44.88 8.83 -16.32
C LYS A 161 46.02 9.72 -15.80
N LEU A 162 45.79 10.41 -14.69
CA LEU A 162 46.88 10.99 -13.92
C LEU A 162 47.70 9.85 -13.32
N PRO A 163 49.04 9.87 -13.41
CA PRO A 163 49.89 8.90 -12.75
C PRO A 163 49.73 9.03 -11.24
N GLY A 164 49.47 7.89 -10.59
CA GLY A 164 49.25 7.82 -9.16
C GLY A 164 50.48 8.21 -8.35
N THR A 165 50.22 8.83 -7.21
CA THR A 165 51.08 8.83 -6.02
C THR A 165 50.37 8.04 -4.94
#